data_AF-A0A355T6J1-F1
#
_entry.id   AF-A0A355T6J1-F1
#
_cell.length_a   1.000
_cell.length_b   1.000
_cell.length_c   1.000
_cell.angle_alpha   90.00
_cell.angle_beta   90.00
_cell.angle_gamma   90.00
#
_symmetry.space_group_name_H-M   'P 1'
#
loop_
_entity.id
_entity.type
_entity.pdbx_description
1 polymer ?
#
loop_
_entity_poly.entity_id
_entity_poly.type
_entity_poly.pdbx_seq_one_letter_code
_entity_poly.pdbx_strand_id
1 'polypeptide(L)'
;DFIDTVDRWRALAPGMGHIELAETILDESGYTEMWQNDRSADAPGRLDNLKELVRSMEHFENLAGYLEHISLVMEIEQADTADKVNLMTLHSAKGLEFDTVFLPGWEEGLFPHQRSLDESGLAGLEEERRLAYVGITRAKKSARISFASNRRIHNLWQSSLPSRFVDELPKDHVDVVEGDTNFGGYGSFSQSRFDHEFSQSNYGGPGWQRAQANARSGAMKTRAPDLEGHAELVATSDPAASSFDVGERVFHQKFGYGRVSDIDGNKLTVDFEHSGRKKVIDTFVERHA
;
A
#
# COMPACT_ATOMS: atom_id res chain seq x y z
N ASP A 1 -20.95 32.87 -24.94
CA ASP A 1 -20.68 32.24 -23.64
C ASP A 1 -19.89 30.93 -23.78
N PHE A 2 -20.49 29.83 -24.26
CA PHE A 2 -19.75 28.57 -24.47
C PHE A 2 -18.63 28.69 -25.51
N ILE A 3 -18.91 29.26 -26.68
CA ILE A 3 -17.91 29.45 -27.75
C ILE A 3 -16.74 30.32 -27.27
N ASP A 4 -17.01 31.40 -26.54
CA ASP A 4 -15.98 32.28 -25.99
C ASP A 4 -15.08 31.53 -24.98
N THR A 5 -15.65 30.61 -24.21
CA THR A 5 -14.93 29.74 -23.27
C THR A 5 -14.00 28.78 -24.01
N VAL A 6 -14.50 28.15 -25.08
CA VAL A 6 -13.70 27.24 -25.93
C VAL A 6 -12.58 28.00 -26.63
N ASP A 7 -12.84 29.20 -27.17
CA ASP A 7 -11.84 30.03 -27.81
C ASP A 7 -10.75 30.47 -26.81
N ARG A 8 -11.13 30.75 -25.56
CA ARG A 8 -10.16 31.03 -24.48
C ARG A 8 -9.28 29.82 -24.18
N TRP A 9 -9.85 28.62 -24.02
CA TRP A 9 -9.06 27.40 -23.81
C TRP A 9 -8.09 27.13 -24.96
N ARG A 10 -8.55 27.33 -26.20
CA ARG A 10 -7.71 27.22 -27.40
C ARG A 10 -6.55 28.21 -27.38
N ALA A 11 -6.77 29.43 -26.91
CA ALA A 11 -5.72 30.44 -26.78
C ALA A 11 -4.71 30.12 -25.67
N LEU A 12 -5.11 29.40 -24.61
CA LEU A 12 -4.24 28.96 -23.53
C LEU A 12 -3.37 27.75 -23.91
N ALA A 13 -3.86 26.88 -24.80
CA ALA A 13 -3.21 25.62 -25.14
C ALA A 13 -1.72 25.69 -25.56
N PRO A 14 -1.24 26.73 -26.28
CA PRO A 14 0.18 26.83 -26.64
C PRO A 14 1.11 27.24 -25.49
N GLY A 15 0.57 27.88 -24.44
CA GLY A 15 1.35 28.47 -23.34
C GLY A 15 1.20 27.77 -22.00
N MET A 16 0.28 26.81 -21.89
CA MET A 16 -0.05 26.06 -20.69
C MET A 16 0.32 24.58 -20.87
N GLY A 17 0.74 23.91 -19.81
CA GLY A 17 0.96 22.47 -19.85
C GLY A 17 -0.33 21.73 -20.19
N HIS A 18 -0.26 20.65 -20.97
CA HIS A 18 -1.45 19.90 -21.40
C HIS A 18 -2.23 19.27 -20.24
N ILE A 19 -1.56 19.00 -19.12
CA ILE A 19 -2.19 18.52 -17.87
C ILE A 19 -3.00 19.65 -17.24
N GLU A 20 -2.37 20.81 -17.03
CA GLU A 20 -3.01 22.00 -16.44
C GLU A 20 -4.18 22.49 -17.31
N LEU A 21 -4.05 22.41 -18.63
CA LEU A 21 -5.12 22.70 -19.57
C LEU A 21 -6.31 21.74 -19.40
N ALA A 22 -6.05 20.44 -19.25
CA ALA A 22 -7.10 19.44 -19.06
C ALA A 22 -7.84 19.63 -17.72
N GLU A 23 -7.12 19.90 -16.64
CA GLU A 23 -7.70 20.24 -15.33
C GLU A 23 -8.55 21.50 -15.42
N THR A 24 -8.03 22.57 -16.05
CA THR A 24 -8.76 23.82 -16.27
C THR A 24 -10.06 23.59 -17.03
N ILE A 25 -10.04 22.77 -18.09
CA ILE A 25 -11.24 22.44 -18.87
C ILE A 25 -12.24 21.65 -18.02
N LEU A 26 -11.80 20.65 -17.26
CA LEU A 26 -12.68 19.82 -16.42
C LEU A 26 -13.41 20.64 -15.34
N ASP A 27 -12.71 21.60 -14.76
CA ASP A 27 -13.26 22.46 -13.70
C ASP A 27 -14.15 23.57 -14.28
N GLU A 28 -13.67 24.33 -15.27
CA GLU A 28 -14.42 25.45 -15.83
C GLU A 28 -15.61 25.02 -16.71
N SER A 29 -15.61 23.79 -17.24
CA SER A 29 -16.78 23.22 -17.90
C SER A 29 -17.90 22.83 -16.92
N GLY A 30 -17.60 22.80 -15.61
CA GLY A 30 -18.50 22.30 -14.57
C GLY A 30 -18.63 20.78 -14.55
N TYR A 31 -17.83 20.05 -15.34
CA TYR A 31 -17.95 18.59 -15.44
C TYR A 31 -17.49 17.89 -14.15
N THR A 32 -16.42 18.38 -13.52
CA THR A 32 -15.99 17.90 -12.20
C THR A 32 -17.07 18.16 -11.15
N GLU A 33 -17.61 19.38 -11.10
CA GLU A 33 -18.64 19.78 -10.13
C GLU A 33 -19.95 18.99 -10.32
N MET A 34 -20.34 18.72 -11.56
CA MET A 34 -21.49 17.87 -11.89
C MET A 34 -21.38 16.50 -11.19
N TRP A 35 -20.22 15.85 -11.28
CA TRP A 35 -20.00 14.55 -10.65
C TRP A 35 -19.82 14.63 -9.13
N GLN A 36 -19.27 15.73 -8.59
CA GLN A 36 -19.18 15.94 -7.14
C GLN A 36 -20.56 16.10 -6.49
N ASN A 37 -21.50 16.72 -7.21
CA ASN A 37 -22.87 16.94 -6.73
C ASN A 37 -23.80 15.74 -6.99
N ASP A 38 -23.38 14.77 -7.81
CA ASP A 38 -24.14 13.55 -8.08
C ASP A 38 -24.06 12.59 -6.87
N ARG A 39 -25.23 12.09 -6.46
CA ARG A 39 -25.39 11.14 -5.35
C ARG A 39 -25.56 9.69 -5.82
N SER A 40 -25.43 9.45 -7.11
CA SER A 40 -25.44 8.10 -7.67
C SER A 40 -24.25 7.28 -7.14
N ALA A 41 -24.43 5.95 -7.07
CA ALA A 41 -23.37 5.05 -6.60
C ALA A 41 -22.12 5.06 -7.50
N ASP A 42 -22.27 5.45 -8.76
CA ASP A 42 -21.20 5.46 -9.76
C ASP A 42 -20.37 6.76 -9.72
N ALA A 43 -20.88 7.83 -9.09
CA ALA A 43 -20.25 9.15 -9.10
C ALA A 43 -18.80 9.15 -8.56
N PRO A 44 -18.48 8.47 -7.43
CA PRO A 44 -17.09 8.38 -6.96
C PRO A 44 -16.15 7.74 -8.00
N GLY A 45 -16.60 6.66 -8.64
CA GLY A 45 -15.80 5.98 -9.67
C GLY A 45 -15.59 6.83 -10.92
N ARG A 46 -16.56 7.66 -11.29
CA ARG A 46 -16.43 8.63 -12.39
C ARG A 46 -15.38 9.71 -12.07
N LEU A 47 -15.39 10.25 -10.86
CA LEU A 47 -14.37 11.20 -10.41
C LEU A 47 -12.97 10.59 -10.43
N ASP A 48 -12.83 9.33 -10.01
CA ASP A 48 -11.53 8.66 -10.04
C ASP A 48 -11.06 8.37 -11.48
N ASN A 49 -11.97 8.05 -12.40
CA ASN A 49 -11.65 7.94 -13.83
C ASN A 49 -11.16 9.27 -14.43
N LEU A 50 -11.74 10.41 -14.02
CA LEU A 50 -11.29 11.74 -14.47
C LEU A 50 -9.88 12.07 -13.96
N LYS A 51 -9.56 11.71 -12.71
CA LYS A 51 -8.20 11.85 -12.18
C LYS A 51 -7.22 10.97 -12.94
N GLU A 52 -7.61 9.74 -13.26
CA GLU A 52 -6.73 8.82 -14.02
C GLU A 52 -6.55 9.30 -15.46
N LEU A 53 -7.56 9.92 -16.08
CA LEU A 53 -7.42 10.59 -17.38
C LEU A 53 -6.32 11.65 -17.34
N VAL A 54 -6.40 12.60 -16.41
CA VAL A 54 -5.38 13.66 -16.24
C VAL A 54 -4.00 13.06 -15.97
N ARG A 55 -3.94 12.02 -15.12
CA ARG A 55 -2.69 11.32 -14.81
C ARG A 55 -2.09 10.60 -16.02
N SER A 56 -2.92 9.98 -16.87
CA SER A 56 -2.42 9.28 -18.06
C SER A 56 -1.66 10.22 -19.00
N MET A 57 -2.03 11.51 -19.00
CA MET A 57 -1.39 12.56 -19.79
C MET A 57 0.02 12.92 -19.30
N GLU A 58 0.40 12.59 -18.04
CA GLU A 58 1.76 12.84 -17.49
C GLU A 58 2.87 12.19 -18.32
N HIS A 59 2.56 11.08 -19.01
CA HIS A 59 3.54 10.32 -19.79
C HIS A 59 3.81 10.91 -21.19
N PHE A 60 3.13 11.99 -21.54
CA PHE A 60 3.20 12.62 -22.86
C PHE A 60 3.77 14.03 -22.74
N GLU A 61 4.57 14.44 -23.73
CA GLU A 61 5.19 15.76 -23.74
C GLU A 61 4.19 16.90 -24.01
N ASN A 62 3.10 16.60 -24.74
CA ASN A 62 2.10 17.59 -25.13
C ASN A 62 0.75 16.91 -25.45
N LEU A 63 -0.30 17.72 -25.56
CA LEU A 63 -1.67 17.27 -25.85
C LEU A 63 -1.78 16.56 -27.20
N ALA A 64 -1.05 17.03 -28.22
CA ALA A 64 -1.10 16.44 -29.56
C ALA A 64 -0.59 14.99 -29.55
N GLY A 65 0.54 14.74 -28.89
CA GLY A 65 1.10 13.38 -28.74
C GLY A 65 0.19 12.46 -27.93
N TYR A 66 -0.49 12.98 -26.90
CA TYR A 66 -1.51 12.21 -26.18
C TYR A 66 -2.69 11.82 -27.08
N LEU A 67 -3.25 12.78 -27.82
CA LEU A 67 -4.41 12.53 -28.70
C LEU A 67 -4.06 11.59 -29.87
N GLU A 68 -2.85 11.70 -30.43
CA GLU A 68 -2.36 10.77 -31.46
C GLU A 68 -2.26 9.35 -30.93
N HIS A 69 -1.67 9.17 -29.74
CA HIS A 69 -1.59 7.86 -29.09
C HIS A 69 -2.98 7.27 -28.83
N ILE A 70 -3.91 8.05 -28.30
CA ILE A 70 -5.29 7.59 -28.05
C ILE A 70 -5.98 7.20 -29.36
N SER A 71 -5.84 7.99 -30.41
CA SER A 71 -6.42 7.68 -31.73
C SER A 71 -5.89 6.35 -32.28
N LEU A 72 -4.58 6.11 -32.18
CA LEU A 72 -3.95 4.86 -32.61
C LEU A 72 -4.43 3.65 -31.81
N VAL A 73 -4.50 3.77 -30.48
CA VAL A 73 -4.99 2.69 -29.60
C VAL A 73 -6.45 2.35 -29.91
N MET A 74 -7.29 3.36 -30.16
CA MET A 74 -8.71 3.15 -30.52
C MET A 74 -8.89 2.48 -31.88
N GLU A 75 -8.05 2.80 -32.87
CA GLU A 75 -8.08 2.14 -34.18
C GLU A 75 -7.66 0.66 -34.08
N ILE A 76 -6.66 0.34 -33.25
CA ILE A 76 -6.23 -1.04 -32.98
C ILE A 76 -7.36 -1.83 -32.29
N GLU A 77 -8.11 -1.22 -31.36
CA GLU A 77 -9.26 -1.87 -30.73
C GLU A 77 -10.35 -2.27 -31.73
N GLN A 78 -10.64 -1.42 -32.72
CA GLN A 78 -11.70 -1.65 -33.71
C GLN A 78 -11.33 -2.65 -34.81
N ALA A 79 -10.05 -2.72 -35.20
CA ALA A 79 -9.60 -3.57 -36.31
C ALA A 79 -9.35 -5.04 -35.92
N ASP A 80 -9.21 -5.34 -34.63
CA ASP A 80 -8.60 -6.57 -34.20
C ASP A 80 -9.60 -7.65 -33.75
N THR A 81 -9.72 -8.69 -34.58
CA THR A 81 -10.51 -9.93 -34.37
C THR A 81 -9.68 -11.07 -33.77
N ALA A 82 -8.49 -10.78 -33.24
CA ALA A 82 -7.63 -11.77 -32.59
C ALA A 82 -8.12 -12.16 -31.19
N ASP A 83 -7.61 -13.30 -30.71
CA ASP A 83 -7.76 -13.74 -29.31
C ASP A 83 -7.09 -12.74 -28.36
N LYS A 84 -7.87 -12.16 -27.43
CA LYS A 84 -7.41 -11.14 -26.48
C LYS A 84 -7.50 -11.62 -25.03
N VAL A 85 -6.73 -10.98 -24.15
CA VAL A 85 -6.88 -11.14 -22.70
C VAL A 85 -8.06 -10.29 -22.23
N ASN A 86 -8.99 -10.89 -21.49
CA ASN A 86 -10.12 -10.16 -20.92
C ASN A 86 -9.75 -9.54 -19.58
N LEU A 87 -9.79 -8.21 -19.49
CA LEU A 87 -9.61 -7.47 -18.25
C LEU A 87 -10.97 -7.02 -17.72
N MET A 88 -11.26 -7.33 -16.46
CA MET A 88 -12.56 -7.04 -15.85
C MET A 88 -12.45 -6.98 -14.33
N THR A 89 -13.46 -6.41 -13.68
CA THR A 89 -13.54 -6.39 -12.21
C THR A 89 -14.10 -7.70 -11.67
N LEU A 90 -13.78 -8.04 -10.41
CA LEU A 90 -14.32 -9.25 -9.75
C LEU A 90 -15.85 -9.33 -9.80
N HIS A 91 -16.53 -8.19 -9.63
CA HIS A 91 -17.98 -8.09 -9.72
C HIS A 91 -18.52 -8.47 -11.10
N SER A 92 -17.87 -7.97 -12.16
CA SER A 92 -18.27 -8.25 -13.55
C SER A 92 -17.97 -9.67 -14.02
N ALA A 93 -17.08 -10.39 -13.33
CA ALA A 93 -16.72 -11.77 -13.68
C ALA A 93 -17.78 -12.81 -13.28
N LYS A 94 -18.83 -12.41 -12.56
CA LYS A 94 -19.89 -13.32 -12.07
C LYS A 94 -20.57 -14.05 -13.23
N GLY A 95 -20.56 -15.39 -13.18
CA GLY A 95 -21.18 -16.25 -14.19
C GLY A 95 -20.31 -16.50 -15.42
N LEU A 96 -19.11 -15.90 -15.49
CA LEU A 96 -18.09 -16.21 -16.49
C LEU A 96 -17.11 -17.25 -15.92
N GLU A 97 -16.41 -17.95 -16.80
CA GLU A 97 -15.36 -18.90 -16.43
C GLU A 97 -14.27 -18.92 -17.49
N PHE A 98 -13.01 -19.00 -17.05
CA PHE A 98 -11.83 -18.94 -17.91
C PHE A 98 -10.85 -20.07 -17.57
N ASP A 99 -10.06 -20.53 -18.54
CA ASP A 99 -9.06 -21.56 -18.30
C ASP A 99 -8.00 -21.11 -17.27
N THR A 100 -7.52 -19.87 -17.42
CA THR A 100 -6.56 -19.24 -16.50
C THR A 100 -7.05 -17.87 -16.07
N VAL A 101 -6.99 -17.56 -14.78
CA VAL A 101 -7.37 -16.26 -14.22
C VAL A 101 -6.19 -15.67 -13.46
N PHE A 102 -5.92 -14.39 -13.71
CA PHE A 102 -4.96 -13.60 -12.95
C PHE A 102 -5.73 -12.68 -12.00
N LEU A 103 -5.37 -12.72 -10.72
CA LEU A 103 -6.01 -12.00 -9.63
C LEU A 103 -4.98 -11.09 -8.97
N PRO A 104 -4.65 -9.93 -9.58
CA PRO A 104 -3.73 -8.97 -9.00
C PRO A 104 -4.39 -8.13 -7.89
N GLY A 105 -3.57 -7.50 -7.05
CA GLY A 105 -4.04 -6.54 -6.05
C GLY A 105 -4.64 -7.18 -4.80
N TRP A 106 -4.22 -8.39 -4.44
CA TRP A 106 -4.60 -9.04 -3.17
C TRP A 106 -3.82 -8.44 -2.01
N GLU A 107 -4.14 -7.20 -1.68
CA GLU A 107 -3.45 -6.35 -0.71
C GLU A 107 -4.43 -5.83 0.36
N GLU A 108 -4.01 -5.75 1.62
CA GLU A 108 -4.81 -5.12 2.66
C GLU A 108 -5.10 -3.65 2.32
N GLY A 109 -6.35 -3.24 2.53
CA GLY A 109 -6.86 -1.91 2.18
C GLY A 109 -7.36 -1.79 0.73
N LEU A 110 -6.83 -2.60 -0.20
CA LEU A 110 -7.32 -2.70 -1.58
C LEU A 110 -8.33 -3.85 -1.73
N PHE A 111 -7.95 -5.05 -1.31
CA PHE A 111 -8.77 -6.25 -1.32
C PHE A 111 -8.39 -7.17 -0.13
N PRO A 112 -9.13 -7.14 0.99
CA PRO A 112 -10.45 -6.52 1.18
C PRO A 112 -10.43 -4.99 1.13
N HIS A 113 -11.46 -4.39 0.54
CA HIS A 113 -11.55 -2.94 0.41
C HIS A 113 -11.81 -2.26 1.76
N GLN A 114 -10.98 -1.25 2.09
CA GLN A 114 -11.00 -0.60 3.41
C GLN A 114 -12.37 -0.05 3.80
N ARG A 115 -13.09 0.60 2.87
CA ARG A 115 -14.41 1.18 3.19
C ARG A 115 -15.44 0.12 3.55
N SER A 116 -15.39 -1.06 2.91
CA SER A 116 -16.30 -2.16 3.21
C SER A 116 -16.12 -2.64 4.65
N LEU A 117 -14.87 -2.64 5.14
CA LEU A 117 -14.52 -2.97 6.51
C LEU A 117 -14.99 -1.89 7.49
N ASP A 118 -14.81 -0.61 7.15
CA ASP A 118 -15.17 0.51 8.04
C ASP A 118 -16.70 0.65 8.19
N GLU A 119 -17.46 0.46 7.11
CA GLU A 119 -18.92 0.63 7.10
C GLU A 119 -19.68 -0.55 7.75
N SER A 120 -19.23 -1.78 7.47
CA SER A 120 -19.97 -3.00 7.80
C SER A 120 -19.19 -3.99 8.67
N GLY A 121 -17.96 -3.66 9.06
CA GLY A 121 -17.13 -4.48 9.94
C GLY A 121 -16.99 -5.91 9.46
N LEU A 122 -17.33 -6.87 10.34
CA LEU A 122 -17.30 -8.30 10.03
C LEU A 122 -18.22 -8.69 8.87
N ALA A 123 -19.38 -8.05 8.74
CA ALA A 123 -20.31 -8.37 7.65
C ALA A 123 -19.75 -7.92 6.29
N GLY A 124 -19.08 -6.76 6.25
CA GLY A 124 -18.38 -6.27 5.06
C GLY A 124 -17.21 -7.17 4.68
N LEU A 125 -16.43 -7.62 5.66
CA LEU A 125 -15.35 -8.58 5.44
C LEU A 125 -15.85 -9.90 4.82
N GLU A 126 -16.97 -10.42 5.33
CA GLU A 126 -17.60 -11.63 4.78
C GLU A 126 -18.12 -11.45 3.35
N GLU A 127 -18.50 -10.22 2.96
CA GLU A 127 -18.88 -9.92 1.58
C GLU A 127 -17.66 -9.89 0.65
N GLU A 128 -16.57 -9.23 1.07
CA GLU A 128 -15.29 -9.25 0.34
C GLU A 128 -14.75 -10.68 0.22
N ARG A 129 -14.93 -11.52 1.25
CA ARG A 129 -14.60 -12.95 1.22
C ARG A 129 -15.42 -13.70 0.16
N ARG A 130 -16.71 -13.39 0.03
CA ARG A 130 -17.57 -13.94 -1.04
C ARG A 130 -17.07 -13.51 -2.41
N LEU A 131 -16.63 -12.26 -2.58
CA LEU A 131 -16.02 -11.79 -3.81
C LEU A 131 -14.71 -12.53 -4.12
N ALA A 132 -13.88 -12.80 -3.11
CA ALA A 132 -12.64 -13.55 -3.25
C ALA A 132 -12.91 -14.98 -3.75
N TYR A 133 -13.89 -15.63 -3.13
CA TYR A 133 -14.37 -16.94 -3.55
C TYR A 133 -14.89 -16.94 -4.99
N VAL A 134 -15.71 -15.94 -5.37
CA VAL A 134 -16.18 -15.80 -6.75
C VAL A 134 -14.99 -15.66 -7.71
N GLY A 135 -14.02 -14.79 -7.41
CA GLY A 135 -12.83 -14.58 -8.22
C GLY A 135 -12.01 -15.84 -8.48
N ILE A 136 -11.66 -16.57 -7.41
CA ILE A 136 -10.89 -17.82 -7.50
C ILE A 136 -11.66 -18.87 -8.31
N THR A 137 -12.96 -19.01 -8.06
CA THR A 137 -13.79 -20.02 -8.74
C THR A 137 -14.11 -19.69 -10.20
N ARG A 138 -13.67 -18.55 -10.74
CA ARG A 138 -13.75 -18.28 -12.18
C ARG A 138 -12.71 -19.08 -12.98
N ALA A 139 -11.65 -19.56 -12.32
CA ALA A 139 -10.60 -20.33 -12.96
C ALA A 139 -10.95 -21.82 -13.09
N LYS A 140 -10.89 -22.36 -14.30
CA LYS A 140 -11.10 -23.79 -14.56
C LYS A 140 -9.83 -24.63 -14.33
N LYS A 141 -8.66 -24.09 -14.67
CA LYS A 141 -7.38 -24.81 -14.58
C LYS A 141 -6.39 -24.16 -13.64
N SER A 142 -6.21 -22.83 -13.71
CA SER A 142 -5.21 -22.13 -12.90
C SER A 142 -5.68 -20.74 -12.47
N ALA A 143 -5.55 -20.43 -11.18
CA ALA A 143 -5.71 -19.09 -10.63
C ALA A 143 -4.34 -18.60 -10.13
N ARG A 144 -3.89 -17.44 -10.60
CA ARG A 144 -2.63 -16.82 -10.18
C ARG A 144 -2.95 -15.56 -9.38
N ILE A 145 -2.60 -15.57 -8.10
CA ILE A 145 -2.85 -14.45 -7.18
C ILE A 145 -1.54 -13.70 -6.96
N SER A 146 -1.59 -12.36 -7.00
CA SER A 146 -0.40 -11.52 -6.77
C SER A 146 -0.71 -10.27 -5.98
N PHE A 147 0.25 -9.82 -5.18
CA PHE A 147 0.22 -8.59 -4.39
C PHE A 147 1.52 -7.80 -4.60
N ALA A 148 1.48 -6.48 -4.43
CA ALA A 148 2.65 -5.62 -4.47
C ALA A 148 3.00 -5.10 -3.07
N SER A 149 4.29 -5.05 -2.72
CA SER A 149 4.75 -4.48 -1.44
C SER A 149 4.59 -2.95 -1.39
N ASN A 150 4.71 -2.29 -2.53
CA ASN A 150 4.53 -0.85 -2.69
C ASN A 150 3.66 -0.58 -3.92
N ARG A 151 2.62 0.23 -3.74
CA ARG A 151 1.69 0.64 -4.80
C ARG A 151 1.51 2.14 -4.78
N ARG A 152 1.47 2.77 -5.95
CA ARG A 152 1.12 4.19 -6.08
C ARG A 152 -0.39 4.31 -6.29
N ILE A 153 -1.12 4.76 -5.28
CA ILE A 153 -2.56 5.03 -5.31
C ILE A 153 -2.77 6.54 -5.09
N HIS A 154 -3.57 7.20 -5.94
CA HIS A 154 -3.83 8.64 -5.84
C HIS A 154 -2.55 9.48 -5.68
N ASN A 155 -1.52 9.14 -6.46
CA ASN A 155 -0.21 9.79 -6.45
C ASN A 155 0.62 9.63 -5.17
N LEU A 156 0.17 8.85 -4.20
CA LEU A 156 0.90 8.55 -2.97
C LEU A 156 1.42 7.11 -3.04
N TRP A 157 2.71 6.95 -2.73
CA TRP A 157 3.27 5.62 -2.50
C TRP A 157 2.76 5.10 -1.17
N GLN A 158 2.06 3.98 -1.23
CA GLN A 158 1.57 3.27 -0.07
C GLN A 158 2.29 1.92 0.01
N SER A 159 2.82 1.63 1.19
CA SER A 159 3.24 0.27 1.51
C SER A 159 1.99 -0.56 1.76
N SER A 160 1.85 -1.64 1.01
CA SER A 160 0.72 -2.57 1.10
C SER A 160 1.18 -3.87 1.75
N LEU A 161 0.38 -4.39 2.67
CA LEU A 161 0.56 -5.75 3.20
C LEU A 161 -0.20 -6.73 2.31
N PRO A 162 0.23 -8.01 2.23
CA PRO A 162 -0.53 -9.05 1.56
C PRO A 162 -1.93 -9.19 2.19
N SER A 163 -2.95 -9.43 1.37
CA SER A 163 -4.31 -9.65 1.84
C SER A 163 -4.40 -10.87 2.75
N ARG A 164 -5.15 -10.74 3.84
CA ARG A 164 -5.50 -11.85 4.74
C ARG A 164 -6.15 -13.03 4.02
N PHE A 165 -6.83 -12.82 2.88
CA PHE A 165 -7.43 -13.90 2.13
C PHE A 165 -6.38 -14.86 1.54
N VAL A 166 -5.12 -14.41 1.38
CA VAL A 166 -4.01 -15.29 1.00
C VAL A 166 -3.62 -16.24 2.15
N ASP A 167 -3.85 -15.87 3.42
CA ASP A 167 -3.61 -16.72 4.61
C ASP A 167 -4.59 -17.87 4.72
N GLU A 168 -5.77 -17.69 4.16
CA GLU A 168 -6.90 -18.59 4.33
C GLU A 168 -6.94 -19.68 3.25
N LEU A 169 -6.12 -19.55 2.19
CA LEU A 169 -6.01 -20.56 1.16
C LEU A 169 -5.32 -21.83 1.69
N PRO A 170 -5.82 -23.03 1.38
CA PRO A 170 -5.18 -24.27 1.80
C PRO A 170 -3.77 -24.41 1.22
N LYS A 171 -2.78 -24.61 2.08
CA LYS A 171 -1.35 -24.70 1.69
C LYS A 171 -1.08 -25.79 0.66
N ASP A 172 -1.77 -26.93 0.78
CA ASP A 172 -1.60 -28.08 -0.13
C ASP A 172 -2.05 -27.80 -1.58
N HIS A 173 -2.74 -26.68 -1.80
CA HIS A 173 -3.30 -26.28 -3.10
C HIS A 173 -2.73 -24.97 -3.62
N VAL A 174 -1.71 -24.42 -2.96
CA VAL A 174 -1.07 -23.16 -3.36
C VAL A 174 0.41 -23.42 -3.61
N ASP A 175 0.85 -23.08 -4.82
CA ASP A 175 2.27 -23.00 -5.15
C ASP A 175 2.72 -21.55 -5.00
N VAL A 176 3.70 -21.30 -4.12
CA VAL A 176 4.23 -19.96 -3.88
C VAL A 176 5.38 -19.73 -4.84
N VAL A 177 5.13 -18.90 -5.83
CA VAL A 177 6.17 -18.43 -6.75
C VAL A 177 6.72 -17.11 -6.20
N GLU A 178 7.77 -17.18 -5.40
CA GLU A 178 8.52 -16.00 -4.99
C GLU A 178 9.30 -15.46 -6.20
N GLY A 179 9.11 -14.17 -6.51
CA GLY A 179 10.07 -13.45 -7.35
C GLY A 179 11.29 -13.13 -6.49
N ASP A 180 12.50 -13.28 -7.04
CA ASP A 180 13.76 -12.85 -6.42
C ASP A 180 13.67 -11.36 -6.00
N THR A 181 13.19 -11.11 -4.79
CA THR A 181 13.10 -9.77 -4.19
C THR A 181 14.39 -9.53 -3.42
N ASN A 182 15.48 -9.41 -4.17
CA ASN A 182 16.76 -8.99 -3.66
C ASN A 182 16.73 -7.47 -3.39
N PHE A 183 16.20 -7.05 -2.23
CA PHE A 183 16.36 -5.68 -1.74
C PHE A 183 16.56 -5.61 -0.22
N GLY A 184 17.83 -5.50 0.18
CA GLY A 184 18.36 -4.66 1.27
C GLY A 184 17.76 -4.80 2.67
N GLY A 185 18.53 -5.40 3.58
CA GLY A 185 18.15 -5.59 4.98
C GLY A 185 17.92 -4.31 5.78
N TYR A 186 16.92 -4.34 6.67
CA TYR A 186 16.95 -3.94 8.08
C TYR A 186 15.71 -4.55 8.78
N GLY A 187 15.91 -5.11 9.96
CA GLY A 187 15.04 -6.12 10.55
C GLY A 187 13.69 -5.66 11.11
N SER A 188 12.73 -6.59 11.00
CA SER A 188 11.74 -7.00 12.02
C SER A 188 10.72 -5.98 12.54
N PHE A 189 9.83 -5.53 11.66
CA PHE A 189 8.43 -5.23 12.01
C PHE A 189 7.51 -5.60 10.85
N SER A 190 7.13 -6.88 10.77
CA SER A 190 5.91 -7.43 10.16
C SER A 190 6.18 -8.93 9.95
N GLN A 191 5.71 -9.79 10.86
CA GLN A 191 5.84 -11.23 10.68
C GLN A 191 4.84 -11.71 9.62
N SER A 192 5.25 -11.62 8.36
CA SER A 192 4.69 -12.43 7.31
C SER A 192 5.12 -13.88 7.52
N ARG A 193 4.15 -14.79 7.45
CA ARG A 193 4.28 -16.27 7.46
C ARG A 193 5.24 -16.88 6.41
N PHE A 194 5.87 -16.05 5.57
CA PHE A 194 6.94 -16.45 4.65
C PHE A 194 8.31 -16.61 5.34
N ASP A 195 8.47 -16.17 6.60
CA ASP A 195 9.77 -16.17 7.29
C ASP A 195 10.07 -17.44 8.14
N HIS A 196 9.19 -18.44 8.11
CA HIS A 196 9.35 -19.63 8.97
C HIS A 196 9.18 -20.95 8.21
N GLU A 197 10.09 -21.21 7.29
CA GLU A 197 10.44 -22.60 6.93
C GLU A 197 11.94 -22.88 7.02
N PHE A 198 12.61 -22.29 8.02
CA PHE A 198 13.97 -22.68 8.40
C PHE A 198 14.03 -23.20 9.84
N SER A 199 13.23 -24.21 10.16
CA SER A 199 13.61 -25.24 11.13
C SER A 199 12.53 -26.30 11.17
N GLN A 200 12.83 -27.49 10.64
CA GLN A 200 12.15 -28.70 11.07
C GLN A 200 12.43 -28.90 12.57
N SER A 201 11.56 -28.30 13.38
CA SER A 201 10.88 -28.86 14.55
C SER A 201 11.67 -29.83 15.43
N ASN A 202 12.41 -29.30 16.42
CA ASN A 202 12.60 -29.94 17.73
C ASN A 202 13.16 -29.00 18.84
N TYR A 203 12.49 -27.89 19.17
CA TYR A 203 12.97 -26.99 20.25
C TYR A 203 11.91 -26.75 21.34
N GLY A 204 12.12 -27.40 22.49
CA GLY A 204 11.28 -27.33 23.68
C GLY A 204 11.72 -26.24 24.65
N GLY A 205 11.09 -25.07 24.58
CA GLY A 205 11.27 -23.99 25.56
C GLY A 205 10.20 -23.98 26.67
N PRO A 206 10.48 -23.43 27.86
CA PRO A 206 9.57 -23.47 29.03
C PRO A 206 8.20 -22.82 28.82
N GLY A 207 8.08 -21.88 27.87
CA GLY A 207 6.80 -21.28 27.46
C GLY A 207 5.93 -22.21 26.62
N TRP A 208 6.55 -22.99 25.73
CA TRP A 208 5.89 -23.95 24.86
C TRP A 208 5.38 -25.19 25.62
N GLN A 209 6.11 -25.62 26.65
CA GLN A 209 5.66 -26.68 27.56
C GLN A 209 4.43 -26.29 28.40
N ARG A 210 4.31 -25.00 28.80
CA ARG A 210 3.13 -24.50 29.54
C ARG A 210 1.90 -24.37 28.65
N ALA A 211 2.07 -23.94 27.39
CA ALA A 211 0.98 -23.86 26.41
C ALA A 211 0.42 -25.26 26.04
N GLN A 212 1.30 -26.26 25.94
CA GLN A 212 0.90 -27.64 25.63
C GLN A 212 0.30 -28.38 26.83
N ALA A 213 0.64 -28.00 28.07
CA ALA A 213 0.01 -28.51 29.30
C ALA A 213 -1.41 -27.96 29.49
N ASN A 214 -1.62 -26.67 29.23
CA ASN A 214 -2.94 -26.03 29.33
C ASN A 214 -3.95 -26.51 28.28
N ALA A 215 -3.47 -26.95 27.11
CA ALA A 215 -4.31 -27.53 26.07
C ALA A 215 -4.78 -28.97 26.37
N ARG A 216 -4.17 -29.67 27.33
CA ARG A 216 -4.48 -31.06 27.69
C ARG A 216 -5.44 -31.22 28.88
N SER A 217 -5.62 -30.20 29.71
CA SER A 217 -6.58 -30.20 30.82
C SER A 217 -7.86 -29.48 30.41
N GLY A 218 -8.84 -30.21 29.86
CA GLY A 218 -10.09 -29.67 29.33
C GLY A 218 -10.97 -28.92 30.36
N ALA A 219 -10.64 -27.66 30.64
CA ALA A 219 -11.41 -26.80 31.54
C ALA A 219 -12.14 -25.68 30.78
N MET A 220 -13.39 -25.47 31.20
CA MET A 220 -14.45 -24.66 30.60
C MET A 220 -14.12 -23.15 30.50
N LYS A 221 -14.63 -22.50 29.43
CA LYS A 221 -14.56 -21.06 29.19
C LYS A 221 -15.14 -20.26 30.37
N THR A 222 -14.33 -19.41 30.98
CA THR A 222 -14.79 -18.24 31.76
C THR A 222 -14.15 -16.97 31.23
N ARG A 223 -14.92 -15.86 31.30
CA ARG A 223 -14.65 -14.53 30.74
C ARG A 223 -13.21 -14.06 30.92
N ALA A 224 -12.70 -13.35 29.91
CA ALA A 224 -11.38 -12.72 29.93
C ALA A 224 -11.27 -11.72 31.11
N PRO A 225 -10.13 -11.68 31.82
CA PRO A 225 -9.90 -10.68 32.86
C PRO A 225 -9.52 -9.34 32.24
N ASP A 226 -9.93 -8.24 32.87
CA ASP A 226 -9.45 -6.91 32.54
C ASP A 226 -7.95 -6.83 32.86
N LEU A 227 -7.15 -6.49 31.85
CA LEU A 227 -5.71 -6.31 31.97
C LEU A 227 -5.40 -4.84 32.25
N GLU A 228 -5.09 -4.53 33.51
CA GLU A 228 -4.44 -3.27 33.88
C GLU A 228 -2.99 -3.28 33.37
N GLY A 229 -2.73 -2.51 32.31
CA GLY A 229 -1.39 -2.29 31.78
C GLY A 229 -0.73 -1.09 32.46
N HIS A 230 0.46 -1.30 33.02
CA HIS A 230 1.35 -0.21 33.41
C HIS A 230 2.28 0.12 32.24
N ALA A 231 2.42 1.41 31.93
CA ALA A 231 3.36 1.93 30.96
C ALA A 231 4.61 2.45 31.69
N GLU A 232 5.80 2.08 31.21
CA GLU A 232 7.06 2.64 31.67
C GLU A 232 7.55 3.70 30.68
N LEU A 233 7.89 4.89 31.18
CA LEU A 233 8.33 6.03 30.38
C LEU A 233 9.79 5.83 29.94
N VAL A 234 10.01 5.60 28.65
CA VAL A 234 11.37 5.47 28.04
C VAL A 234 12.00 6.83 27.70
N ALA A 235 11.36 7.95 28.09
CA ALA A 235 11.92 9.28 27.92
C ALA A 235 12.00 9.99 29.27
N THR A 236 13.22 10.15 29.77
CA THR A 236 13.53 10.99 30.92
C THR A 236 14.29 12.23 30.45
N SER A 237 13.93 13.38 31.02
CA SER A 237 14.65 14.66 30.84
C SER A 237 15.81 14.81 31.84
N ASP A 238 16.21 13.72 32.50
CA ASP A 238 17.37 13.70 33.39
C ASP A 238 18.67 13.73 32.56
N PRO A 239 19.52 14.78 32.68
CA PRO A 239 20.76 14.91 31.91
C PRO A 239 21.78 13.79 32.16
N ALA A 240 21.65 13.05 33.28
CA ALA A 240 22.51 11.91 33.60
C ALA A 240 22.15 10.61 32.82
N ALA A 241 21.08 10.63 32.01
CA ALA A 241 20.58 9.46 31.30
C ALA A 241 21.30 9.15 29.99
N SER A 242 21.95 10.14 29.36
CA SER A 242 22.75 9.92 28.16
C SER A 242 24.15 9.48 28.54
N SER A 243 24.64 8.44 27.87
CA SER A 243 26.02 7.99 28.04
C SER A 243 27.05 8.83 27.24
N PHE A 244 26.61 9.70 26.32
CA PHE A 244 27.46 10.41 25.37
C PHE A 244 27.94 11.76 25.89
N ASP A 245 29.07 12.24 25.38
CA ASP A 245 29.62 13.56 25.67
C ASP A 245 29.45 14.55 24.50
N VAL A 246 29.29 15.84 24.80
CA VAL A 246 29.28 16.89 23.76
C VAL A 246 30.64 16.92 23.07
N GLY A 247 30.63 16.86 21.74
CA GLY A 247 31.81 16.80 20.88
C GLY A 247 32.21 15.39 20.46
N GLU A 248 31.60 14.35 21.04
CA GLU A 248 31.85 12.94 20.69
C GLU A 248 31.40 12.64 19.27
N ARG A 249 32.19 11.84 18.54
CA ARG A 249 31.87 11.43 17.17
C ARG A 249 30.96 10.21 17.22
N VAL A 250 29.85 10.31 16.51
CA VAL A 250 28.80 9.29 16.49
C VAL A 250 28.43 8.95 15.05
N PHE A 251 27.99 7.73 14.85
CA PHE A 251 27.44 7.27 13.59
C PHE A 251 25.93 7.02 13.74
N HIS A 252 25.15 7.59 12.83
CA HIS A 252 23.73 7.30 12.71
C HIS A 252 23.47 6.66 11.35
N GLN A 253 22.83 5.49 11.34
CA GLN A 253 22.62 4.70 10.14
C GLN A 253 22.04 5.50 8.95
N LYS A 254 21.11 6.42 9.21
CA LYS A 254 20.48 7.27 8.17
C LYS A 254 21.29 8.52 7.79
N PHE A 255 22.03 9.10 8.72
CA PHE A 255 22.59 10.45 8.56
C PHE A 255 24.12 10.45 8.45
N GLY A 256 24.75 9.29 8.62
CA GLY A 256 26.19 9.09 8.55
C GLY A 256 26.88 9.53 9.83
N TYR A 257 28.14 9.94 9.69
CA TYR A 257 28.96 10.43 10.79
C TYR A 257 28.58 11.86 11.17
N GLY A 258 28.61 12.13 12.47
CA GLY A 258 28.40 13.46 13.02
C GLY A 258 29.06 13.64 14.38
N ARG A 259 29.03 14.87 14.88
CA ARG A 259 29.50 15.18 16.24
C ARG A 259 28.36 15.71 17.09
N VAL A 260 28.27 15.24 18.33
CA VAL A 260 27.26 15.71 19.29
C VAL A 260 27.50 17.18 19.59
N SER A 261 26.52 18.02 19.35
CA SER A 261 26.59 19.47 19.61
C SER A 261 25.88 19.87 20.90
N ASP A 262 24.85 19.14 21.32
CA ASP A 262 24.06 19.42 22.52
C ASP A 262 23.35 18.15 23.04
N ILE A 263 23.12 18.06 24.36
CA ILE A 263 22.53 16.89 25.02
C ILE A 263 21.39 17.35 25.93
N ASP A 264 20.19 16.82 25.69
CA ASP A 264 18.97 17.10 26.45
C ASP A 264 18.34 15.77 26.88
N GLY A 265 18.75 15.27 28.05
CA GLY A 265 18.40 13.93 28.52
C GLY A 265 18.92 12.85 27.56
N ASN A 266 18.05 11.96 27.10
CA ASN A 266 18.39 10.94 26.09
C ASN A 266 18.36 11.46 24.64
N LYS A 267 18.11 12.76 24.42
CA LYS A 267 18.10 13.37 23.09
C LYS A 267 19.42 14.07 22.83
N LEU A 268 20.05 13.72 21.72
CA LEU A 268 21.28 14.29 21.21
C LEU A 268 20.96 15.20 20.03
N THR A 269 21.47 16.42 20.06
CA THR A 269 21.60 17.22 18.84
C THR A 269 22.97 16.92 18.24
N VAL A 270 23.00 16.46 17.00
CA VAL A 270 24.22 16.01 16.30
C VAL A 270 24.37 16.79 15.00
N ASP A 271 25.56 17.32 14.76
CA ASP A 271 25.96 17.95 13.50
C ASP A 271 26.55 16.89 12.57
N PHE A 272 25.74 16.40 11.62
CA PHE A 272 26.14 15.37 10.66
C PHE A 272 26.87 15.95 9.45
N GLU A 273 27.93 15.28 9.00
CA GLU A 273 28.85 15.75 7.95
C GLU A 273 28.13 15.99 6.60
N HIS A 274 27.16 15.14 6.25
CA HIS A 274 26.41 15.23 4.98
C HIS A 274 24.95 15.68 5.15
N SER A 275 24.38 15.54 6.35
CA SER A 275 22.94 15.74 6.60
C SER A 275 22.61 16.98 7.43
N GLY A 276 23.63 17.72 7.88
CA GLY A 276 23.49 18.89 8.73
C GLY A 276 23.02 18.56 10.16
N ARG A 277 22.61 19.59 10.91
CA ARG A 277 22.18 19.45 12.32
C ARG A 277 20.86 18.69 12.45
N LYS A 278 20.83 17.62 13.24
CA LYS A 278 19.61 16.84 13.53
C LYS A 278 19.53 16.46 15.01
N LYS A 279 18.30 16.30 15.51
CA LYS A 279 18.04 15.75 16.85
C LYS A 279 17.73 14.26 16.73
N VAL A 280 18.42 13.43 17.51
CA VAL A 280 18.33 11.96 17.54
C VAL A 280 18.29 11.49 19.00
N ILE A 281 17.83 10.28 19.26
CA ILE A 281 17.88 9.69 20.61
C ILE A 281 19.17 8.86 20.70
N ASP A 282 19.81 8.88 21.86
CA ASP A 282 21.07 8.18 22.17
C ASP A 282 21.08 6.71 21.72
N THR A 283 19.95 6.03 21.79
CA THR A 283 19.78 4.61 21.47
C THR A 283 19.92 4.32 19.97
N PHE A 284 19.79 5.34 19.11
CA PHE A 284 19.88 5.23 17.65
C PHE A 284 21.22 5.73 17.08
N VAL A 285 22.21 5.99 17.94
CA VAL A 285 23.55 6.37 17.51
C VAL A 285 24.61 5.45 18.11
N GLU A 286 25.62 5.14 17.32
CA GLU A 286 26.76 4.33 17.75
C GLU A 286 27.98 5.23 17.98
N ARG A 287 28.75 4.95 19.04
CA ARG A 287 30.03 5.64 19.26
C ARG A 287 31.04 5.24 18.21
N HIS A 288 31.73 6.22 17.69
CA HIS A 288 32.86 5.97 16.81
C HIS A 288 34.07 6.74 17.35
N ALA A 289 35.08 6.00 17.81
CA ALA A 289 36.37 6.56 18.24
C ALA A 289 37.11 7.26 17.08
#